data_AF-A0A5S9M7Q5-F1
#
_entry.id   AF-A0A5S9M7Q5-F1
#
_cell.length_a   1.000
_cell.length_b   1.000
_cell.length_c   1.000
_cell.angle_alpha   90.00
_cell.angle_beta   90.00
_cell.angle_gamma   90.00
#
_symmetry.space_group_name_H-M   'P 1'
#
loop_
_entity.id
_entity.type
_entity.pdbx_description
1 polymer ?
#
loop_
_entity_poly.entity_id
_entity_poly.type
_entity_poly.pdbx_seq_one_letter_code
_entity_poly.pdbx_strand_id
1 'polypeptide(L)'
;MNYAKKFISIEHPKLLGSLIGTGLKRQKFGDLLFSEEDVQFICTSDVADFVRAQLTHVGRAAVSLEEITQAEIKPVITKTDIKEDTISSLRLDAVCAAVSRQSRQKAQLLVKNGLVKVNWKVTEDPSFTIGEGDQLSVRGFGRF
;
A
#
# COMPACT_ATOMS: atom_id res chain seq x y z
N MET A 1 -5.46 7.49 -16.71
CA MET A 1 -6.91 7.83 -16.58
C MET A 1 -7.04 9.29 -16.19
N ASN A 2 -7.94 10.01 -16.85
CA ASN A 2 -8.16 11.44 -16.64
C ASN A 2 -9.48 11.68 -15.89
N TYR A 3 -9.45 12.51 -14.85
CA TYR A 3 -10.60 12.87 -14.02
C TYR A 3 -10.29 14.15 -13.22
N ALA A 4 -11.28 14.71 -12.53
CA ALA A 4 -11.13 15.93 -11.71
C ALA A 4 -10.36 15.66 -10.39
N LYS A 5 -9.07 15.29 -10.51
CA LYS A 5 -8.15 14.87 -9.43
C LYS A 5 -8.09 15.83 -8.24
N LYS A 6 -8.26 17.13 -8.48
CA LYS A 6 -8.26 18.17 -7.42
C LYS A 6 -9.42 18.03 -6.43
N PHE A 7 -10.54 17.45 -6.85
CA PHE A 7 -11.78 17.41 -6.07
C PHE A 7 -12.22 15.98 -5.72
N ILE A 8 -11.73 14.97 -6.43
CA ILE A 8 -12.17 13.59 -6.28
C ILE A 8 -10.95 12.70 -6.17
N SER A 9 -10.97 11.78 -5.21
CA SER A 9 -9.99 10.69 -5.11
C SER A 9 -10.65 9.37 -5.52
N ILE A 10 -9.93 8.58 -6.31
CA ILE A 10 -10.37 7.25 -6.74
C ILE A 10 -9.57 6.23 -5.91
N GLU A 11 -10.31 5.39 -5.19
CA GLU A 11 -9.73 4.32 -4.39
C GLU A 11 -9.75 2.99 -5.14
N HIS A 12 -8.83 2.10 -4.77
CA HIS A 12 -8.70 0.78 -5.36
C HIS A 12 -10.03 -0.02 -5.42
N PRO A 13 -10.83 -0.13 -4.33
CA PRO A 13 -12.07 -0.90 -4.38
C PRO A 13 -13.11 -0.33 -5.37
N LYS A 14 -13.13 1.01 -5.54
CA LYS A 14 -14.08 1.69 -6.45
C LYS A 14 -13.71 1.42 -7.90
N LEU A 15 -12.43 1.55 -8.25
CA LEU A 15 -11.96 1.24 -9.61
C LEU A 15 -12.22 -0.21 -9.96
N LEU A 16 -11.85 -1.14 -9.08
CA LEU A 16 -12.08 -2.56 -9.32
C LEU A 16 -13.57 -2.87 -9.49
N GLY A 17 -14.43 -2.32 -8.63
CA GLY A 17 -15.88 -2.49 -8.75
C GLY A 17 -16.43 -1.99 -10.09
N SER A 18 -15.99 -0.82 -10.54
CA SER A 18 -16.39 -0.26 -11.85
C SER A 18 -15.86 -1.09 -13.02
N LEU A 19 -14.62 -1.60 -12.97
CA LEU A 19 -14.06 -2.48 -14.00
C LEU A 19 -14.85 -3.79 -14.11
N ILE A 20 -15.18 -4.43 -12.98
CA ILE A 20 -16.02 -5.63 -12.98
C ILE A 20 -17.45 -5.33 -13.43
N GLY A 21 -17.98 -4.15 -13.08
CA GLY A 21 -19.29 -3.66 -13.52
C GLY A 21 -19.44 -3.51 -15.03
N THR A 22 -18.34 -3.44 -15.79
CA THR A 22 -18.39 -3.45 -17.27
C THR A 22 -18.85 -4.79 -17.85
N GLY A 23 -18.95 -5.85 -17.03
CA GLY A 23 -19.31 -7.21 -17.47
C GLY A 23 -18.11 -8.06 -17.91
N LEU A 24 -16.90 -7.51 -17.87
CA LEU A 24 -15.68 -8.24 -18.19
C LEU A 24 -15.21 -9.11 -17.01
N LYS A 25 -14.62 -10.26 -17.33
CA LYS A 25 -14.03 -11.16 -16.33
C LYS A 25 -12.79 -10.51 -15.70
N ARG A 26 -12.60 -10.70 -14.39
CA ARG A 26 -11.42 -10.20 -13.63
C ARG A 26 -10.06 -10.53 -14.28
N GLN A 27 -9.98 -11.67 -14.97
CA GLN A 27 -8.77 -12.15 -15.67
C GLN A 27 -8.34 -11.25 -16.84
N LYS A 28 -9.24 -10.41 -17.36
CA LYS A 28 -8.94 -9.43 -18.41
C LYS A 28 -8.20 -8.21 -17.90
N PHE A 29 -8.10 -8.05 -16.58
CA PHE A 29 -7.44 -6.94 -15.92
C PHE A 29 -6.22 -7.45 -15.15
N GLY A 30 -5.11 -6.71 -15.23
CA GLY A 30 -3.88 -6.98 -14.49
C GLY A 30 -3.81 -6.13 -13.23
N ASP A 31 -2.66 -5.45 -13.09
CA ASP A 31 -2.37 -4.56 -11.98
C ASP A 31 -3.15 -3.25 -12.09
N LEU A 32 -3.59 -2.74 -10.93
CA LEU A 32 -4.16 -1.41 -10.76
C LEU A 32 -3.12 -0.56 -10.04
N LEU A 33 -2.61 0.45 -10.73
CA LEU A 33 -1.52 1.30 -10.28
C LEU A 33 -2.09 2.64 -9.81
N PHE A 34 -1.87 2.95 -8.53
CA PHE A 34 -2.29 4.19 -7.91
C PHE A 34 -1.04 4.96 -7.47
N SER A 35 -0.85 6.14 -8.04
CA SER A 35 0.10 7.14 -7.54
C SER A 35 -0.66 8.35 -7.02
N GLU A 36 0.04 9.30 -6.42
CA GLU A 36 -0.57 10.56 -5.98
C GLU A 36 -1.13 11.36 -7.16
N GLU A 37 -0.49 11.26 -8.32
CA GLU A 37 -0.83 12.06 -9.48
C GLU A 37 -1.73 11.31 -10.45
N ASP A 38 -1.63 9.98 -10.54
CA ASP A 38 -2.23 9.19 -11.60
C ASP A 38 -2.84 7.88 -11.12
N VAL A 39 -3.88 7.47 -11.84
CA VAL A 39 -4.44 6.13 -11.74
C VAL A 39 -4.31 5.47 -13.12
N GLN A 40 -3.60 4.36 -13.15
CA GLN A 40 -3.35 3.54 -14.33
C GLN A 40 -3.81 2.10 -14.04
N PHE A 41 -4.16 1.35 -15.07
CA PHE A 41 -4.44 -0.07 -14.92
C PHE A 41 -4.08 -0.80 -16.21
N ILE A 42 -3.83 -2.10 -16.07
CA ILE A 42 -3.47 -2.97 -17.19
C ILE A 42 -4.70 -3.79 -17.57
N CYS A 43 -4.97 -3.91 -18.86
CA CYS A 43 -5.96 -4.83 -19.40
C CYS A 43 -5.39 -5.53 -20.64
N THR A 44 -6.03 -6.63 -21.06
CA THR A 44 -5.66 -7.29 -22.30
C THR A 44 -6.06 -6.44 -23.50
N SER A 45 -5.22 -6.41 -24.53
CA SER A 45 -5.42 -5.56 -25.72
C SER A 45 -6.75 -5.80 -26.42
N ASP A 46 -7.25 -7.04 -26.40
CA ASP A 46 -8.52 -7.43 -27.02
C ASP A 46 -9.77 -6.78 -26.39
N VAL A 47 -9.65 -6.21 -25.19
CA VAL A 47 -10.76 -5.49 -24.52
C VAL A 47 -10.48 -4.00 -24.34
N ALA A 48 -9.33 -3.49 -24.79
CA ALA A 48 -8.90 -2.12 -24.50
C ALA A 48 -9.89 -1.07 -25.03
N ASP A 49 -10.32 -1.18 -26.28
CA ASP A 49 -11.29 -0.25 -26.90
C ASP A 49 -12.65 -0.30 -26.20
N PHE A 50 -13.11 -1.51 -25.84
CA PHE A 50 -14.36 -1.68 -25.10
C PHE A 50 -14.29 -1.03 -23.73
N VAL A 51 -13.22 -1.26 -22.97
CA VAL A 51 -13.02 -0.66 -21.65
C VAL A 51 -12.95 0.85 -21.76
N ARG A 52 -12.22 1.39 -22.76
CA ARG A 52 -12.14 2.83 -23.04
C ARG A 52 -13.50 3.47 -23.30
N ALA A 53 -14.37 2.77 -24.04
CA ALA A 53 -15.71 3.26 -24.35
C ALA A 53 -16.70 3.13 -23.17
N GLN A 54 -16.60 2.07 -22.38
CA GLN A 54 -17.60 1.75 -21.35
C GLN A 54 -17.28 2.32 -19.97
N LEU A 55 -16.00 2.37 -19.58
CA LEU A 55 -15.59 2.90 -18.27
C LEU A 55 -15.56 4.42 -18.28
N THR A 56 -16.75 5.03 -18.31
CA THR A 56 -16.94 6.49 -18.27
C THR A 56 -17.02 7.02 -16.85
N HIS A 57 -17.26 6.15 -15.86
CA HIS A 57 -17.40 6.53 -14.46
C HIS A 57 -16.73 5.51 -13.52
N VAL A 58 -16.09 6.03 -12.47
CA VAL A 58 -15.58 5.23 -11.34
C VAL A 58 -16.20 5.76 -10.05
N GLY A 59 -17.13 4.98 -9.48
CA GLY A 59 -18.01 5.46 -8.42
C GLY A 59 -18.82 6.68 -8.88
N ARG A 60 -18.53 7.86 -8.31
CA ARG A 60 -19.16 9.14 -8.70
C ARG A 60 -18.26 10.00 -9.61
N ALA A 61 -17.03 9.57 -9.87
CA ALA A 61 -16.09 10.31 -10.69
C ALA A 61 -16.37 10.03 -12.17
N ALA A 62 -16.64 11.06 -12.96
CA ALA A 62 -16.55 10.94 -14.42
C ALA A 62 -15.07 10.80 -14.82
N VAL A 63 -14.77 9.83 -15.67
CA VAL A 63 -13.41 9.51 -16.08
C VAL A 63 -13.33 9.35 -17.61
N SER A 64 -12.16 9.63 -18.17
CA SER A 64 -11.81 9.23 -19.52
C SER A 64 -10.50 8.44 -19.53
N LEU A 65 -10.42 7.49 -20.45
CA LEU A 65 -9.28 6.59 -20.59
C LEU A 65 -8.49 6.95 -21.84
N GLU A 66 -7.18 6.88 -21.69
CA GLU A 66 -6.19 7.09 -22.73
C GLU A 66 -5.24 5.89 -22.68
N GLU A 67 -4.95 5.34 -23.84
CA GLU A 67 -3.98 4.25 -23.96
C GLU A 67 -2.57 4.84 -23.90
N ILE A 68 -1.72 4.20 -23.12
CA ILE A 68 -0.32 4.59 -22.95
C ILE A 68 0.58 3.41 -23.28
N THR A 69 1.80 3.70 -23.72
CA THR A 69 2.81 2.69 -23.95
C THR A 69 3.39 2.17 -22.62
N GLN A 70 4.04 1.01 -22.68
CA GLN A 70 4.69 0.43 -21.49
C GLN A 70 5.77 1.36 -20.88
N ALA A 71 6.43 2.18 -21.70
CA ALA A 71 7.44 3.14 -21.25
C ALA A 71 6.85 4.30 -20.42
N GLU A 72 5.55 4.55 -20.54
CA GLU A 72 4.82 5.63 -19.85
C GLU A 72 4.14 5.15 -18.56
N ILE A 73 4.26 3.86 -18.25
CA ILE A 73 3.77 3.30 -16.99
C ILE A 73 4.55 3.95 -15.85
N LYS A 74 3.84 4.62 -14.95
CA LYS A 74 4.42 5.21 -13.76
C LYS A 74 4.39 4.15 -12.66
N PRO A 75 5.55 3.61 -12.23
CA PRO A 75 5.57 2.64 -11.15
C PRO A 75 5.00 3.28 -9.88
N VAL A 76 4.25 2.49 -9.11
CA VAL A 76 3.79 2.90 -7.79
C VAL A 76 5.03 3.06 -6.92
N ILE A 77 5.46 4.30 -6.70
CA ILE A 77 6.46 4.59 -5.68
C ILE A 77 5.74 4.31 -4.35
N THR A 78 6.03 3.14 -3.76
CA THR A 78 5.63 2.89 -2.39
C THR A 78 6.31 3.98 -1.58
N LYS A 79 5.55 4.90 -0.98
CA LYS A 79 6.11 5.88 -0.06
C LYS A 79 6.74 5.13 1.10
N THR A 80 8.04 4.97 1.04
CA THR A 80 8.84 4.60 2.19
C THR A 80 9.10 5.87 2.95
N ASP A 81 8.37 6.07 4.05
CA ASP A 81 8.65 7.17 4.96
C ASP A 81 9.94 6.87 5.72
N ILE A 82 11.01 7.59 5.40
CA ILE A 82 12.24 7.56 6.19
C ILE A 82 11.96 8.29 7.50
N LYS A 83 12.12 7.59 8.62
CA LYS A 83 11.96 8.15 9.97
C LYS A 83 13.28 8.04 10.72
N GLU A 84 13.71 9.16 11.27
CA GLU A 84 14.85 9.22 12.16
C GLU A 84 14.35 9.35 13.60
N ASP A 85 14.89 8.53 14.50
CA ASP A 85 14.57 8.59 15.93
C ASP A 85 15.83 8.30 16.74
N THR A 86 15.91 8.86 17.95
CA THR A 86 17.04 8.64 18.86
C THR A 86 16.58 7.71 19.98
N ILE A 87 17.15 6.51 20.02
CA ILE A 87 16.83 5.50 21.02
C ILE A 87 18.05 5.18 21.87
N SER A 88 17.82 4.81 23.13
CA SER A 88 18.90 4.49 24.08
C SER A 88 19.67 3.20 23.77
N SER A 89 19.10 2.33 22.93
CA SER A 89 19.68 1.03 22.52
C SER A 89 18.89 0.43 21.36
N LEU A 90 19.50 -0.47 20.60
CA LEU A 90 18.86 -1.23 19.51
C LEU A 90 18.00 -2.41 20.01
N ARG A 91 17.47 -2.33 21.23
CA ARG A 91 16.59 -3.38 21.78
C ARG A 91 15.22 -3.33 21.11
N LEU A 92 14.62 -4.49 20.87
CA LEU A 92 13.32 -4.63 20.24
C LEU A 92 12.24 -3.79 20.90
N ASP A 93 12.23 -3.70 22.23
CA ASP A 93 11.27 -2.87 22.96
C ASP A 93 11.48 -1.36 22.78
N ALA A 94 12.73 -0.92 22.63
CA ALA A 94 13.07 0.48 22.35
C ALA A 94 12.67 0.86 20.92
N VAL A 95 13.05 0.02 19.95
CA VAL A 95 12.71 0.23 18.54
C VAL A 95 11.20 0.18 18.34
N CYS A 96 10.51 -0.81 18.92
CA CYS A 96 9.03 -0.87 18.89
C CYS A 96 8.38 0.39 19.46
N ALA A 97 8.87 0.89 20.61
CA ALA A 97 8.31 2.09 21.22
C ALA A 97 8.42 3.31 20.29
N ALA A 98 9.58 3.50 19.66
CA ALA A 98 9.83 4.57 18.69
C ALA A 98 8.89 4.48 17.48
N VAL A 99 8.88 3.33 16.78
CA VAL A 99 8.11 3.18 15.54
C VAL A 99 6.59 3.16 15.75
N SER A 100 6.12 2.63 16.89
CA SER A 100 4.69 2.57 17.25
C SER A 100 4.19 3.82 18.00
N ARG A 101 5.09 4.76 18.34
CA ARG A 101 4.82 5.95 19.16
C ARG A 101 4.12 5.60 20.48
N GLN A 102 4.52 4.49 21.09
CA GLN A 102 4.02 4.03 22.38
C GLN A 102 5.07 4.18 23.47
N SER A 103 4.64 4.18 24.74
CA SER A 103 5.59 4.09 25.85
C SER A 103 6.34 2.76 25.81
N ARG A 104 7.57 2.74 26.34
CA ARG A 104 8.39 1.53 26.41
C ARG A 104 7.68 0.38 27.13
N GLN A 105 6.93 0.68 28.18
CA GLN A 105 6.14 -0.32 28.91
C GLN A 105 5.08 -0.98 28.04
N LYS A 106 4.37 -0.21 27.20
CA LYS A 106 3.39 -0.76 26.25
C LYS A 106 4.07 -1.58 25.16
N ALA A 107 5.21 -1.12 24.64
CA ALA A 107 5.99 -1.87 23.65
C ALA A 107 6.45 -3.22 24.19
N GLN A 108 6.92 -3.30 25.43
CA GLN A 108 7.28 -4.57 26.07
C GLN A 108 6.11 -5.54 26.16
N LEU A 109 4.90 -5.06 26.45
CA LEU A 109 3.70 -5.89 26.47
C LEU A 109 3.37 -6.44 25.08
N LEU A 110 3.52 -5.63 24.02
CA LEU A 110 3.31 -6.09 22.65
C LEU A 110 4.28 -7.23 22.30
N VAL A 111 5.57 -7.07 22.64
CA VAL A 111 6.60 -8.09 22.40
C VAL A 111 6.27 -9.37 23.17
N LYS A 112 6.07 -9.28 24.49
CA LYS A 112 5.77 -10.45 25.35
C LYS A 112 4.49 -11.19 24.96
N ASN A 113 3.51 -10.49 24.40
CA ASN A 113 2.25 -11.09 23.93
C ASN A 113 2.34 -11.69 22.52
N GLY A 114 3.54 -11.80 21.94
CA GLY A 114 3.76 -12.37 20.60
C GLY A 114 3.18 -11.51 19.47
N LEU A 115 2.98 -10.21 19.71
CA LEU A 115 2.38 -9.28 18.73
C LEU A 115 3.42 -8.58 17.85
N VAL A 116 4.69 -8.95 18.00
CA VAL A 116 5.82 -8.38 17.28
C VAL A 116 6.57 -9.47 16.54
N LYS A 117 6.93 -9.21 15.29
CA LYS A 117 7.75 -10.10 14.46
C LYS A 117 9.00 -9.40 13.97
N VAL A 118 10.13 -10.08 14.04
CA VAL A 118 11.38 -9.68 13.41
C VAL A 118 11.67 -10.68 12.29
N ASN A 119 11.86 -10.21 11.06
CA ASN A 119 12.09 -11.06 9.88
C ASN A 119 11.05 -12.20 9.81
N TRP A 120 9.77 -11.84 9.86
CA TRP A 120 8.61 -12.74 9.81
C TRP A 120 8.46 -13.73 10.98
N LYS A 121 9.44 -13.81 11.89
CA LYS A 121 9.41 -14.67 13.08
C LYS A 121 8.86 -13.91 14.28
N VAL A 122 7.93 -14.51 15.03
CA VAL A 122 7.45 -13.94 16.30
C VAL A 122 8.60 -13.92 17.30
N THR A 123 8.84 -12.76 17.91
CA THR A 123 9.90 -12.58 18.91
C THR A 123 9.25 -12.06 20.19
N GLU A 124 9.43 -12.81 21.29
CA GLU A 124 8.81 -12.54 22.59
C GLU A 124 9.80 -11.97 23.61
N ASP A 125 11.07 -11.84 23.23
CA ASP A 125 12.13 -11.25 24.05
C ASP A 125 12.24 -9.72 23.79
N PRO A 126 11.86 -8.87 24.75
CA PRO A 126 12.00 -7.41 24.63
C PRO A 126 13.45 -6.94 24.52
N SER A 127 14.40 -7.76 24.95
CA SER A 127 15.83 -7.46 24.92
C SER A 127 16.54 -7.84 23.63
N PHE A 128 15.84 -8.52 22.73
CA PHE A 128 16.37 -8.91 21.42
C PHE A 128 16.97 -7.69 20.70
N THR A 129 18.19 -7.82 20.21
CA THR A 129 18.90 -6.74 19.51
C THR A 129 18.51 -6.74 18.03
N ILE A 130 18.04 -5.60 17.53
CA ILE A 130 17.71 -5.37 16.12
C ILE A 130 18.97 -5.00 15.34
N GLY A 131 19.19 -5.68 14.22
CA GLY A 131 20.26 -5.40 13.27
C GLY A 131 19.81 -4.46 12.15
N GLU A 132 20.80 -3.92 11.43
CA GLU A 132 20.54 -3.19 10.19
C GLU A 132 19.90 -4.12 9.16
N GLY A 133 18.86 -3.64 8.46
CA GLY A 133 18.12 -4.40 7.46
C GLY A 133 17.06 -5.37 8.00
N ASP A 134 16.94 -5.51 9.34
CA ASP A 134 15.87 -6.30 9.94
C ASP A 134 14.50 -5.67 9.67
N GLN A 135 13.54 -6.50 9.30
CA GLN A 135 12.15 -6.08 9.10
C GLN A 135 11.31 -6.31 10.35
N LEU A 136 10.64 -5.27 10.83
CA LEU A 136 9.86 -5.27 12.05
C LEU A 136 8.36 -5.16 11.74
N SER A 137 7.55 -6.13 12.17
CA SER A 137 6.09 -6.05 12.07
C SER A 137 5.47 -5.98 13.45
N VAL A 138 4.71 -4.92 13.72
CA VAL A 138 4.02 -4.70 15.00
C VAL A 138 2.52 -4.74 14.75
N ARG A 139 1.83 -5.71 15.33
CA ARG A 139 0.39 -5.91 15.10
C ARG A 139 -0.40 -4.67 15.53
N GLY A 140 -1.23 -4.16 14.64
CA GLY A 140 -2.04 -2.95 14.86
C GLY A 140 -1.33 -1.64 14.56
N PHE A 141 -0.01 -1.65 14.27
CA PHE A 141 0.76 -0.45 13.95
C PHE A 141 1.37 -0.50 12.54
N GLY A 142 1.67 -1.69 12.03
CA GLY A 142 2.14 -1.89 10.66
C GLY A 142 3.47 -2.62 10.59
N ARG A 143 4.17 -2.40 9.48
CA ARG A 143 5.48 -2.97 9.18
C ARG A 143 6.48 -1.86 8.90
N PHE A 144 7.65 -2.00 9.49
CA PHE A 144 8.76 -1.06 9.49
C PHE A 144 10.01 -1.78 8.98
#